data_AF-A0A5Z1D6D8-F1
#
_entry.id   AF-A0A5Z1D6D8-F1
#
_cell.length_a   1.000
_cell.length_b   1.000
_cell.length_c   1.000
_cell.angle_alpha   90.00
_cell.angle_beta   90.00
_cell.angle_gamma   90.00
#
_symmetry.space_group_name_H-M   'P 1'
#
loop_
_entity.id
_entity.type
_entity.pdbx_description
1 polymer ?
#
loop_
_entity_poly.entity_id
_entity_poly.type
_entity_poly.pdbx_seq_one_letter_code
_entity_poly.pdbx_strand_id
1 'polypeptide(L)'
;MPLMHNPNSAIERIKNHLAYKLGKVMIDFSHQRNNYKYGGGYIALFKKLYKIKKQHKKEQKIYQQTIQVFPQLKYPNLETCSDYEQALKYKFHLSYMLGEVLIQTFQNLHKGSMFKLAKNIKKANKEFKIFKEIFNNFAKLSPNIIKIISKNKQAFLKELPRIQNILNIHQDYQPILDNIFHNFNYFIQNFNLIEEWLLSNDFNEKYKKENHPYPSLFDPKKLNDEKEKINYKNIPAELAWEMNLPLPDNYEFVFLSGGLSGHAAMMSFFNVCGIGYLYHHMDLMKNRYIDYYHFSRIENLYSIITYGQYSLTQGMNNIGKYLTLINKIPILFLVRDPISRLKTGVNHPILNPKSMKEICLNNDYSDVFKNKMYVGDIGKNFYYSEKPSMKYLPRWINEDTMYQTSLCLLFSNRDITYIDMEEIKPAKAFDTMCDLANKFGFKKPTDKKFFEGVMNGDLAGFIPINLFIDKKNLIYNNKVIYKDNDSIHLQITSTNLIEFYKQSKEYINFTKEFFDKPLKYENLGIFLKPQEFERLKQDSKLFDVAKRYLNNFIEALEERIDLEKAKLFKEKDVLNYLKENKELRVKLKNILDKELVHIKQHRPDIVASWKYYQEFEQMCKELNGNI
;
A
#
# COMPACT_ATOMS: atom_id res chain seq x y z
N MET A 1 -37.03 -18.96 -25.61
CA MET A 1 -36.96 -20.04 -24.60
C MET A 1 -38.29 -20.80 -24.63
N PRO A 2 -38.35 -22.12 -24.44
CA PRO A 2 -39.63 -22.83 -24.33
C PRO A 2 -40.35 -22.48 -23.02
N LEU A 3 -41.66 -22.76 -22.96
CA LEU A 3 -42.45 -22.72 -21.71
C LEU A 3 -41.83 -23.65 -20.65
N MET A 4 -41.95 -23.27 -19.38
CA MET A 4 -41.47 -24.03 -18.22
C MET A 4 -42.20 -23.68 -16.93
N HIS A 5 -42.03 -24.51 -15.90
CA HIS A 5 -42.72 -24.39 -14.62
C HIS A 5 -42.18 -23.26 -13.74
N ASN A 6 -40.86 -23.13 -13.58
CA ASN A 6 -40.26 -22.03 -12.80
C ASN A 6 -39.35 -21.14 -13.66
N PRO A 7 -39.88 -20.03 -14.22
CA PRO A 7 -39.08 -19.11 -15.04
C PRO A 7 -38.04 -18.30 -14.24
N ASN A 8 -38.12 -18.30 -12.90
CA ASN A 8 -37.18 -17.60 -12.02
C ASN A 8 -35.98 -18.48 -11.61
N SER A 9 -35.95 -19.76 -12.01
CA SER A 9 -34.80 -20.66 -11.80
C SER A 9 -33.91 -20.74 -13.05
N ALA A 10 -32.65 -20.31 -12.92
CA ALA A 10 -31.63 -20.50 -13.93
C ALA A 10 -31.32 -21.99 -14.18
N ILE A 11 -31.38 -22.84 -13.15
CA ILE A 11 -31.16 -24.28 -13.29
C ILE A 11 -32.22 -24.91 -14.20
N GLU A 12 -33.51 -24.65 -13.94
CA GLU A 12 -34.59 -25.16 -14.78
C GLU A 12 -34.47 -24.65 -16.21
N ARG A 13 -34.13 -23.37 -16.35
CA ARG A 13 -33.90 -22.73 -17.65
C ARG A 13 -32.79 -23.40 -18.46
N ILE A 14 -31.66 -23.73 -17.84
CA ILE A 14 -30.55 -24.43 -18.51
C ILE A 14 -30.93 -25.89 -18.81
N LYS A 15 -31.63 -26.58 -17.90
CA LYS A 15 -32.14 -27.94 -18.15
C LYS A 15 -33.21 -27.98 -19.25
N ASN A 16 -33.98 -26.90 -19.42
CA ASN A 16 -34.99 -26.76 -20.46
C ASN A 16 -34.37 -26.41 -21.83
N HIS A 17 -33.08 -26.08 -21.89
CA HIS A 17 -32.36 -25.83 -23.13
C HIS A 17 -32.33 -27.06 -24.05
N LEU A 18 -32.41 -26.85 -25.36
CA LEU A 18 -32.48 -27.94 -26.34
C LEU A 18 -31.29 -28.90 -26.22
N ALA A 19 -30.08 -28.36 -26.06
CA ALA A 19 -28.87 -29.16 -25.89
C ALA A 19 -29.03 -30.15 -24.71
N TYR A 20 -29.40 -29.63 -23.53
CA TYR A 20 -29.57 -30.46 -22.35
C TYR A 20 -30.63 -31.57 -22.55
N LYS A 21 -31.79 -31.22 -23.13
CA LYS A 21 -32.86 -32.19 -23.43
C LYS A 21 -32.37 -33.31 -24.37
N LEU A 22 -31.65 -32.95 -25.43
CA LEU A 22 -31.15 -33.92 -26.41
C LEU A 22 -30.07 -34.84 -25.82
N GLY A 23 -29.08 -34.28 -25.12
CA GLY A 23 -28.03 -35.11 -24.54
C GLY A 23 -28.49 -35.93 -23.34
N LYS A 24 -29.52 -35.49 -22.58
CA LYS A 24 -30.16 -36.34 -21.56
C LYS A 24 -30.71 -37.62 -22.19
N VAL A 25 -31.42 -37.50 -23.32
CA VAL A 25 -31.93 -38.67 -24.05
C VAL A 25 -30.82 -39.58 -24.58
N MET A 26 -29.67 -39.03 -24.99
CA MET A 26 -28.52 -39.86 -25.35
C MET A 26 -27.98 -40.67 -24.18
N ILE A 27 -27.85 -40.05 -23.00
CA ILE A 27 -27.37 -40.72 -21.78
C ILE A 27 -28.35 -41.81 -21.35
N ASP A 28 -29.65 -41.49 -21.29
CA ASP A 28 -30.70 -42.45 -20.95
C ASP A 28 -30.68 -43.67 -21.89
N PHE A 29 -30.51 -43.42 -23.20
CA PHE A 29 -30.38 -44.48 -24.20
C PHE A 29 -29.12 -45.33 -23.99
N SER A 30 -27.97 -44.72 -23.67
CA SER A 30 -26.74 -45.45 -23.39
C SER A 30 -26.87 -46.36 -22.17
N HIS A 31 -27.48 -45.88 -21.07
CA HIS A 31 -27.69 -46.69 -19.86
C HIS A 31 -28.66 -47.85 -20.11
N GLN A 32 -29.75 -47.59 -20.85
CA GLN A 32 -30.77 -48.60 -21.13
C GLN A 32 -30.32 -49.63 -22.17
N ARG A 33 -29.40 -49.27 -23.08
CA ARG A 33 -28.74 -50.21 -24.00
C ARG A 33 -27.86 -51.21 -23.27
N ASN A 34 -27.09 -50.76 -22.28
CA ASN A 34 -26.23 -51.64 -21.47
C ASN A 34 -27.03 -52.62 -20.60
N ASN A 35 -28.31 -52.30 -20.33
CA ASN A 35 -29.23 -53.14 -19.56
C ASN A 35 -30.26 -53.88 -20.45
N TYR A 36 -29.98 -54.04 -21.77
CA TYR A 36 -30.82 -54.75 -22.76
C TYR A 36 -32.31 -54.34 -22.81
N LYS A 37 -32.67 -53.13 -22.35
CA LYS A 37 -34.08 -52.68 -22.23
C LYS A 37 -34.64 -51.89 -23.42
N TYR A 38 -33.87 -51.67 -24.50
CA TYR A 38 -34.30 -50.87 -25.66
C TYR A 38 -34.59 -51.75 -26.90
N GLY A 39 -35.85 -52.18 -27.07
CA GLY A 39 -36.31 -53.06 -28.16
C GLY A 39 -36.40 -52.43 -29.57
N GLY A 40 -35.58 -51.42 -29.91
CA GLY A 40 -35.67 -50.72 -31.20
C GLY A 40 -34.39 -50.04 -31.70
N GLY A 41 -33.25 -50.27 -31.04
CA GLY A 41 -31.94 -49.79 -31.48
C GLY A 41 -31.83 -48.28 -31.74
N TYR A 42 -30.92 -47.87 -32.63
CA TYR A 42 -30.66 -46.45 -32.92
C TYR A 42 -31.82 -45.73 -33.63
N ILE A 43 -32.68 -46.45 -34.36
CA ILE A 43 -33.85 -45.88 -35.06
C ILE A 43 -34.84 -45.27 -34.05
N ALA A 44 -35.08 -45.96 -32.94
CA ALA A 44 -35.92 -45.45 -31.86
C ALA A 44 -35.34 -44.18 -31.20
N LEU A 45 -34.01 -44.13 -31.04
CA LEU A 45 -33.31 -42.94 -30.54
C LEU A 45 -33.50 -41.74 -31.47
N PHE A 46 -33.26 -41.89 -32.78
CA PHE A 46 -33.41 -40.79 -33.74
C PHE A 46 -34.86 -40.27 -33.79
N LYS A 47 -35.87 -41.15 -33.75
CA LYS A 47 -37.28 -40.75 -33.66
C LYS A 47 -37.56 -39.90 -32.41
N LYS A 48 -37.01 -40.31 -31.25
CA LYS A 48 -37.18 -39.59 -29.97
C LYS A 48 -36.48 -38.22 -29.98
N LEU A 49 -35.25 -38.13 -30.50
CA LEU A 49 -34.51 -36.87 -30.64
C LEU A 49 -35.25 -35.90 -31.57
N TYR A 50 -35.78 -36.39 -32.70
CA TYR A 50 -36.58 -35.57 -33.62
C TYR A 50 -37.84 -35.03 -32.97
N LYS A 51 -38.59 -35.87 -32.24
CA LYS A 51 -39.81 -35.46 -31.52
C LYS A 51 -39.51 -34.34 -30.52
N ILE A 52 -38.44 -34.47 -29.74
CA ILE A 52 -38.01 -33.44 -28.77
C ILE A 52 -37.65 -32.13 -29.46
N LYS A 53 -36.89 -32.17 -30.56
CA LYS A 53 -36.54 -30.97 -31.33
C LYS A 53 -37.79 -30.28 -31.89
N LYS A 54 -38.74 -31.04 -32.44
CA LYS A 54 -40.01 -30.51 -32.98
C LYS A 54 -40.85 -29.86 -31.87
N GLN A 55 -41.00 -30.55 -30.74
CA GLN A 55 -41.75 -30.06 -29.59
C GLN A 55 -41.13 -28.79 -29.00
N HIS A 56 -39.81 -28.79 -28.78
CA HIS A 56 -39.08 -27.62 -28.26
C HIS A 56 -39.25 -26.38 -29.16
N LYS A 57 -39.22 -26.56 -30.49
CA LYS A 57 -39.48 -25.45 -31.44
C LYS A 57 -40.92 -24.93 -31.34
N LYS A 58 -41.90 -25.83 -31.17
CA LYS A 58 -43.31 -25.43 -30.99
C LYS A 58 -43.47 -24.60 -29.70
N GLU A 59 -42.94 -25.09 -28.59
CA GLU A 59 -42.97 -24.40 -27.28
C GLU A 59 -42.28 -23.03 -27.33
N GLN A 60 -41.16 -22.91 -28.04
CA GLN A 60 -40.48 -21.62 -28.24
C GLN A 60 -41.34 -20.61 -29.02
N LYS A 61 -42.01 -21.04 -30.09
CA LYS A 61 -42.90 -20.17 -30.88
C LYS A 61 -44.09 -19.68 -30.06
N ILE A 62 -44.72 -20.60 -29.32
CA ILE A 62 -45.84 -20.26 -28.43
C ILE A 62 -45.37 -19.20 -27.41
N TYR A 63 -44.25 -19.44 -26.74
CA TYR A 63 -43.72 -18.46 -25.78
C TYR A 63 -43.44 -17.08 -26.41
N GLN A 64 -42.84 -17.04 -27.61
CA GLN A 64 -42.58 -15.78 -28.32
C GLN A 64 -43.87 -15.01 -28.64
N GLN A 65 -44.93 -15.70 -29.06
CA GLN A 65 -46.24 -15.10 -29.29
C GLN A 65 -46.88 -14.63 -27.98
N THR A 66 -46.76 -15.42 -26.90
CA THR A 66 -47.30 -15.06 -25.59
C THR A 66 -46.67 -13.78 -25.03
N ILE A 67 -45.34 -13.60 -25.13
CA ILE A 67 -44.68 -12.39 -24.61
C ILE A 67 -44.89 -11.15 -25.48
N GLN A 68 -45.28 -11.31 -26.75
CA GLN A 68 -45.70 -10.19 -27.59
C GLN A 68 -47.04 -9.62 -27.15
N VAL A 69 -47.96 -10.49 -26.72
CA VAL A 69 -49.28 -10.10 -26.21
C VAL A 69 -49.20 -9.69 -24.74
N PHE A 70 -48.33 -10.33 -23.95
CA PHE A 70 -48.17 -10.10 -22.52
C PHE A 70 -46.69 -9.86 -22.15
N PRO A 71 -46.17 -8.64 -22.33
CA PRO A 71 -44.77 -8.32 -22.06
C PRO A 71 -44.32 -8.62 -20.62
N GLN A 72 -45.23 -8.56 -19.65
CA GLN A 72 -44.97 -8.88 -18.24
C GLN A 72 -44.61 -10.35 -17.98
N LEU A 73 -44.91 -11.26 -18.92
CA LEU A 73 -44.54 -12.68 -18.84
C LEU A 73 -43.13 -12.96 -19.40
N LYS A 74 -42.41 -11.93 -19.82
CA LYS A 74 -41.02 -12.04 -20.26
C LYS A 74 -40.16 -12.50 -19.08
N TYR A 75 -39.36 -13.53 -19.32
CA TYR A 75 -38.50 -14.09 -18.29
C TYR A 75 -37.40 -13.10 -17.92
N PRO A 76 -37.02 -13.02 -16.63
CA PRO A 76 -35.92 -12.17 -16.21
C PRO A 76 -34.59 -12.61 -16.86
N ASN A 77 -33.58 -11.76 -16.80
CA ASN A 77 -32.24 -12.14 -17.25
C ASN A 77 -31.75 -13.36 -16.46
N LEU A 78 -31.02 -14.27 -17.12
CA LEU A 78 -30.51 -15.49 -16.46
C LEU A 78 -29.64 -15.17 -15.24
N GLU A 79 -28.91 -14.06 -15.30
CA GLU A 79 -27.95 -13.60 -14.29
C GLU A 79 -28.62 -13.05 -13.03
N THR A 80 -29.90 -12.67 -13.11
CA THR A 80 -30.66 -12.13 -11.96
C THR A 80 -31.37 -13.23 -11.16
N CYS A 81 -31.30 -14.49 -11.60
CA CYS A 81 -31.84 -15.63 -10.87
C CYS A 81 -30.96 -15.98 -9.66
N SER A 82 -31.56 -16.27 -8.50
CA SER A 82 -30.82 -16.59 -7.26
C SER A 82 -29.96 -17.86 -7.35
N ASP A 83 -30.31 -18.78 -8.26
CA ASP A 83 -29.60 -20.03 -8.51
C ASP A 83 -28.65 -19.97 -9.73
N TYR A 84 -28.34 -18.77 -10.26
CA TYR A 84 -27.56 -18.60 -11.49
C TYR A 84 -26.17 -19.25 -11.42
N GLU A 85 -25.44 -19.06 -10.32
CA GLU A 85 -24.08 -19.60 -10.17
C GLU A 85 -24.08 -21.13 -10.13
N GLN A 86 -25.06 -21.72 -9.43
CA GLN A 86 -25.28 -23.17 -9.42
C GLN A 86 -25.69 -23.68 -10.81
N ALA A 87 -26.45 -22.87 -11.56
CA ALA A 87 -26.89 -23.21 -12.91
C ALA A 87 -25.72 -23.32 -13.91
N LEU A 88 -24.65 -22.53 -13.75
CA LEU A 88 -23.49 -22.57 -14.65
C LEU A 88 -22.82 -23.94 -14.73
N LYS A 89 -22.84 -24.73 -13.63
CA LYS A 89 -22.39 -26.14 -13.61
C LYS A 89 -23.06 -26.99 -14.69
N TYR A 90 -24.33 -26.73 -14.97
CA TYR A 90 -25.11 -27.51 -15.93
C TYR A 90 -24.71 -27.25 -17.39
N LYS A 91 -24.01 -26.16 -17.70
CA LYS A 91 -23.42 -25.92 -19.04
C LYS A 91 -22.21 -26.81 -19.34
N PHE A 92 -21.65 -27.44 -18.30
CA PHE A 92 -20.57 -28.43 -18.37
C PHE A 92 -21.05 -29.84 -18.02
N HIS A 93 -22.34 -30.02 -17.73
CA HIS A 93 -22.90 -31.35 -17.52
C HIS A 93 -22.85 -32.15 -18.82
N LEU A 94 -22.59 -33.46 -18.72
CA LEU A 94 -22.47 -34.34 -19.87
C LEU A 94 -23.68 -34.23 -20.82
N SER A 95 -24.90 -34.13 -20.29
CA SER A 95 -26.11 -33.94 -21.09
C SER A 95 -26.07 -32.67 -21.95
N TYR A 96 -25.52 -31.58 -21.43
CA TYR A 96 -25.44 -30.33 -22.18
C TYR A 96 -24.39 -30.46 -23.30
N MET A 97 -23.20 -30.95 -22.97
CA MET A 97 -22.08 -31.11 -23.91
C MET A 97 -22.41 -32.07 -25.07
N LEU A 98 -23.01 -33.23 -24.76
CA LEU A 98 -23.45 -34.19 -25.79
C LEU A 98 -24.54 -33.58 -26.69
N GLY A 99 -25.44 -32.79 -26.10
CA GLY A 99 -26.46 -32.05 -26.84
C GLY A 99 -25.89 -31.02 -27.80
N GLU A 100 -24.87 -30.25 -27.36
CA GLU A 100 -24.15 -29.30 -28.23
C GLU A 100 -23.52 -30.02 -29.42
N VAL A 101 -22.84 -31.15 -29.18
CA VAL A 101 -22.25 -31.99 -30.23
C VAL A 101 -23.32 -32.47 -31.22
N LEU A 102 -24.47 -32.95 -30.74
CA LEU A 102 -25.57 -33.36 -31.63
C LEU A 102 -26.07 -32.19 -32.48
N ILE A 103 -26.36 -31.05 -31.87
CA ILE A 103 -26.90 -29.88 -32.56
C ILE A 103 -25.94 -29.44 -33.68
N GLN A 104 -24.65 -29.29 -33.37
CA GLN A 104 -23.62 -28.91 -34.33
C GLN A 104 -23.46 -29.93 -35.45
N THR A 105 -23.55 -31.22 -35.14
CA THR A 105 -23.44 -32.29 -36.14
C THR A 105 -24.63 -32.29 -37.10
N PHE A 106 -25.85 -32.14 -36.58
CA PHE A 106 -27.07 -32.12 -37.39
C PHE A 106 -27.28 -30.83 -38.18
N GLN A 107 -26.57 -29.75 -37.85
CA GLN A 107 -26.57 -28.50 -38.62
C GLN A 107 -25.69 -28.57 -39.87
N ASN A 108 -24.65 -29.42 -39.89
CA ASN A 108 -23.62 -29.48 -40.93
C ASN A 108 -23.60 -30.85 -41.65
N LEU A 109 -24.77 -31.38 -42.01
CA LEU A 109 -24.95 -32.78 -42.41
C LEU A 109 -24.44 -33.05 -43.85
N HIS A 110 -23.19 -33.51 -43.99
CA HIS A 110 -22.65 -34.10 -45.24
C HIS A 110 -22.22 -35.57 -45.04
N LYS A 111 -22.06 -36.34 -46.12
CA LYS A 111 -21.68 -37.78 -46.11
C LYS A 111 -20.30 -37.94 -45.43
N GLY A 112 -20.30 -38.42 -44.18
CA GLY A 112 -19.13 -38.47 -43.27
C GLY A 112 -19.43 -37.99 -41.84
N SER A 113 -20.58 -37.33 -41.65
CA SER A 113 -21.08 -36.79 -40.38
C SER A 113 -21.26 -37.82 -39.25
N MET A 114 -21.58 -39.08 -39.56
CA MET A 114 -21.78 -40.12 -38.53
C MET A 114 -20.47 -40.59 -37.87
N PHE A 115 -19.38 -40.72 -38.63
CA PHE A 115 -18.05 -41.01 -38.07
C PHE A 115 -17.51 -39.85 -37.25
N LYS A 116 -17.74 -38.61 -37.71
CA LYS A 116 -17.41 -37.38 -36.98
C LYS A 116 -18.20 -37.26 -35.66
N LEU A 117 -19.45 -37.72 -35.63
CA LEU A 117 -20.29 -37.75 -34.43
C LEU A 117 -19.72 -38.66 -33.34
N ALA A 118 -19.38 -39.90 -33.68
CA ALA A 118 -18.81 -40.85 -32.70
C ALA A 118 -17.50 -40.31 -32.10
N LYS A 119 -16.61 -39.74 -32.93
CA LYS A 119 -15.37 -39.08 -32.50
C LYS A 119 -15.64 -37.91 -31.55
N ASN A 120 -16.60 -37.04 -31.89
CA ASN A 120 -16.95 -35.87 -31.07
C ASN A 120 -17.64 -36.27 -29.75
N ILE A 121 -18.44 -37.33 -29.74
CA ILE A 121 -19.01 -37.90 -28.50
C ILE A 121 -17.89 -38.43 -27.60
N LYS A 122 -16.91 -39.16 -28.14
CA LYS A 122 -15.74 -39.63 -27.37
C LYS A 122 -14.96 -38.45 -26.79
N LYS A 123 -14.78 -37.37 -27.57
CA LYS A 123 -14.15 -36.12 -27.12
C LYS A 123 -14.93 -35.46 -25.98
N ALA A 124 -16.24 -35.26 -26.13
CA ALA A 124 -17.09 -34.65 -25.11
C ALA A 124 -17.12 -35.44 -23.80
N ASN A 125 -17.09 -36.78 -23.86
CA ASN A 125 -16.97 -37.62 -22.67
C ASN A 125 -15.62 -37.44 -21.96
N LYS A 126 -14.51 -37.30 -22.71
CA LYS A 126 -13.19 -37.01 -22.14
C LYS A 126 -13.19 -35.61 -21.49
N GLU A 127 -13.66 -34.59 -22.21
CA GLU A 127 -13.76 -33.22 -21.69
C GLU A 127 -14.67 -33.16 -20.45
N PHE A 128 -15.79 -33.87 -20.42
CA PHE A 128 -16.67 -33.95 -19.24
C PHE A 128 -15.97 -34.56 -18.02
N LYS A 129 -15.23 -35.65 -18.20
CA LYS A 129 -14.45 -36.25 -17.09
C LYS A 129 -13.46 -35.24 -16.52
N ILE A 130 -12.79 -34.49 -17.39
CA ILE A 130 -11.83 -33.45 -16.98
C ILE A 130 -12.54 -32.31 -16.26
N PHE A 131 -13.65 -31.77 -16.80
CA PHE A 131 -14.42 -30.74 -16.10
C PHE A 131 -14.93 -31.21 -14.74
N LYS A 132 -15.39 -32.46 -14.65
CA LYS A 132 -15.84 -33.06 -13.39
C LYS A 132 -14.69 -33.13 -12.39
N GLU A 133 -13.50 -33.56 -12.80
CA GLU A 133 -12.30 -33.57 -11.96
C GLU A 133 -11.91 -32.15 -11.53
N ILE A 134 -11.88 -31.22 -12.48
CA ILE A 134 -11.52 -29.82 -12.19
C ILE A 134 -12.51 -29.17 -11.24
N PHE A 135 -13.82 -29.35 -11.44
CA PHE A 135 -14.82 -28.80 -10.52
C PHE A 135 -14.86 -29.54 -9.19
N ASN A 136 -14.48 -30.81 -9.12
CA ASN A 136 -14.43 -31.52 -7.85
C ASN A 136 -13.20 -31.11 -7.01
N ASN A 137 -12.06 -30.93 -7.67
CA ASN A 137 -10.79 -30.62 -7.01
C ASN A 137 -10.64 -29.11 -6.76
N PHE A 138 -10.95 -28.27 -7.76
CA PHE A 138 -10.70 -26.83 -7.71
C PHE A 138 -11.92 -25.99 -7.31
N ALA A 139 -13.15 -26.51 -7.28
CA ALA A 139 -14.27 -25.73 -6.71
C ALA A 139 -14.15 -25.54 -5.19
N LYS A 140 -13.34 -26.36 -4.51
CA LYS A 140 -12.92 -26.11 -3.12
C LYS A 140 -11.97 -24.92 -2.99
N LEU A 141 -11.20 -24.64 -4.05
CA LEU A 141 -10.14 -23.64 -4.08
C LEU A 141 -10.63 -22.27 -4.57
N SER A 142 -11.67 -22.24 -5.42
CA SER A 142 -12.28 -20.98 -5.86
C SER A 142 -13.79 -21.15 -6.08
N PRO A 143 -14.64 -20.55 -5.22
CA PRO A 143 -16.09 -20.61 -5.36
C PRO A 143 -16.60 -20.08 -6.71
N ASN A 144 -15.85 -19.16 -7.33
CA ASN A 144 -16.19 -18.49 -8.58
C ASN A 144 -15.61 -19.15 -9.84
N ILE A 145 -14.83 -20.24 -9.70
CA ILE A 145 -14.14 -20.90 -10.83
C ILE A 145 -15.08 -21.25 -11.99
N ILE A 146 -16.30 -21.65 -11.67
CA ILE A 146 -17.30 -22.09 -12.65
C ILE A 146 -17.81 -20.91 -13.47
N LYS A 147 -18.00 -19.76 -12.82
CA LYS A 147 -18.36 -18.51 -13.49
C LYS A 147 -17.27 -18.06 -14.44
N ILE A 148 -16.02 -18.15 -13.99
CA ILE A 148 -14.86 -17.70 -14.76
C ILE A 148 -14.57 -18.64 -15.95
N ILE A 149 -14.57 -19.95 -15.75
CA ILE A 149 -14.44 -20.94 -16.84
C ILE A 149 -15.63 -20.83 -17.82
N SER A 150 -16.85 -20.56 -17.33
CA SER A 150 -18.02 -20.35 -18.21
C SER A 150 -17.81 -19.21 -19.19
N LYS A 151 -17.21 -18.11 -18.74
CA LYS A 151 -16.93 -16.93 -19.58
C LYS A 151 -15.89 -17.23 -20.66
N ASN A 152 -14.93 -18.10 -20.37
CA ASN A 152 -13.78 -18.41 -21.26
C ASN A 152 -13.80 -19.85 -21.80
N LYS A 153 -14.96 -20.52 -21.83
CA LYS A 153 -15.09 -21.97 -22.07
C LYS A 153 -14.31 -22.46 -23.29
N GLN A 154 -14.36 -21.75 -24.42
CA GLN A 154 -13.67 -22.16 -25.65
C GLN A 154 -12.14 -22.05 -25.56
N ALA A 155 -11.64 -20.92 -25.06
CA ALA A 155 -10.20 -20.72 -24.87
C ALA A 155 -9.64 -21.71 -23.83
N PHE A 156 -10.38 -21.93 -22.75
CA PHE A 156 -10.05 -22.95 -21.75
C PHE A 156 -9.99 -24.36 -22.34
N LEU A 157 -10.99 -24.74 -23.15
CA LEU A 157 -11.02 -26.05 -23.81
C LEU A 157 -9.87 -26.27 -24.78
N LYS A 158 -9.42 -25.19 -25.45
CA LYS A 158 -8.29 -25.24 -26.38
C LYS A 158 -6.99 -25.61 -25.66
N GLU A 159 -6.75 -24.99 -24.50
CA GLU A 159 -5.53 -25.16 -23.72
C GLU A 159 -5.67 -26.19 -22.59
N LEU A 160 -6.79 -26.91 -22.53
CA LEU A 160 -7.16 -27.78 -21.41
C LEU A 160 -6.05 -28.78 -20.99
N PRO A 161 -5.39 -29.53 -21.90
CA PRO A 161 -4.36 -30.48 -21.49
C PRO A 161 -3.14 -29.80 -20.86
N ARG A 162 -2.78 -28.63 -21.37
CA ARG A 162 -1.66 -27.80 -20.90
C ARG A 162 -1.97 -27.18 -19.53
N ILE A 163 -3.19 -26.65 -19.37
CA ILE A 163 -3.66 -26.15 -18.07
C ILE A 163 -3.69 -27.27 -17.03
N GLN A 164 -4.17 -28.46 -17.39
CA GLN A 164 -4.16 -29.61 -16.47
C GLN A 164 -2.73 -29.99 -16.05
N ASN A 165 -1.77 -29.95 -16.98
CA ASN A 165 -0.37 -30.19 -16.66
C ASN A 165 0.14 -29.18 -15.61
N ILE A 166 -0.09 -27.88 -15.81
CA ILE A 166 0.28 -26.83 -14.85
C ILE A 166 -0.36 -27.06 -13.48
N LEU A 167 -1.67 -27.31 -13.44
CA LEU A 167 -2.38 -27.53 -12.19
C LEU A 167 -1.90 -28.78 -11.45
N ASN A 168 -1.52 -29.84 -12.16
CA ASN A 168 -0.96 -31.05 -11.57
C ASN A 168 0.47 -30.84 -11.05
N ILE A 169 1.30 -30.10 -11.79
CA ILE A 169 2.69 -29.79 -11.40
C ILE A 169 2.70 -28.95 -10.12
N HIS A 170 1.74 -28.05 -9.95
CA HIS A 170 1.65 -27.13 -8.81
C HIS A 170 0.56 -27.53 -7.81
N GLN A 171 0.07 -28.77 -7.84
CA GLN A 171 -1.03 -29.23 -6.97
C GLN A 171 -0.71 -29.14 -5.47
N ASP A 172 0.58 -29.16 -5.12
CA ASP A 172 1.14 -29.08 -3.78
C ASP A 172 1.49 -27.64 -3.36
N TYR A 173 1.36 -26.66 -4.26
CA TYR A 173 1.73 -25.27 -4.02
C TYR A 173 0.48 -24.36 -4.10
N GLN A 174 -0.30 -24.36 -3.02
CA GLN A 174 -1.59 -23.66 -2.96
C GLN A 174 -1.54 -22.16 -3.34
N PRO A 175 -0.53 -21.36 -2.91
CA PRO A 175 -0.48 -19.94 -3.24
C PRO A 175 -0.50 -19.61 -4.75
N ILE A 176 0.17 -20.40 -5.60
CA ILE A 176 0.14 -20.15 -7.05
C ILE A 176 -1.20 -20.57 -7.66
N LEU A 177 -1.82 -21.65 -7.16
CA LEU A 177 -3.15 -22.06 -7.61
C LEU A 177 -4.18 -20.96 -7.32
N ASP A 178 -4.15 -20.40 -6.11
CA ASP A 178 -5.03 -19.30 -5.72
C ASP A 178 -4.83 -18.08 -6.62
N ASN A 179 -3.57 -17.72 -6.92
CA ASN A 179 -3.23 -16.63 -7.83
C ASN A 179 -3.78 -16.89 -9.25
N ILE A 180 -3.59 -18.09 -9.80
CA ILE A 180 -4.13 -18.48 -11.12
C ILE A 180 -5.65 -18.35 -11.16
N PHE A 181 -6.37 -18.85 -10.15
CA PHE A 181 -7.82 -18.84 -10.16
C PHE A 181 -8.41 -17.46 -9.88
N HIS A 182 -7.76 -16.66 -9.04
CA HIS A 182 -8.13 -15.27 -8.81
C HIS A 182 -8.01 -14.45 -10.11
N ASN A 183 -6.91 -14.65 -10.86
CA ASN A 183 -6.58 -13.89 -12.06
C ASN A 183 -6.89 -14.64 -13.38
N PHE A 184 -7.81 -15.61 -13.35
CA PHE A 184 -7.93 -16.60 -14.42
C PHE A 184 -8.29 -16.03 -15.80
N ASN A 185 -9.05 -14.94 -15.86
CA ASN A 185 -9.33 -14.27 -17.15
C ASN A 185 -8.03 -13.82 -17.81
N TYR A 186 -7.14 -13.17 -17.04
CA TYR A 186 -5.86 -12.70 -17.53
C TYR A 186 -4.88 -13.85 -17.77
N PHE A 187 -4.94 -14.89 -16.94
CA PHE A 187 -4.21 -16.14 -17.12
C PHE A 187 -4.48 -16.77 -18.50
N ILE A 188 -5.75 -16.93 -18.87
CA ILE A 188 -6.13 -17.54 -20.16
C ILE A 188 -5.71 -16.66 -21.34
N GLN A 189 -5.84 -15.34 -21.22
CA GLN A 189 -5.46 -14.41 -22.28
C GLN A 189 -3.95 -14.46 -22.58
N ASN A 190 -3.14 -14.73 -21.55
CA ASN A 190 -1.68 -14.70 -21.62
C ASN A 190 -1.04 -16.07 -21.34
N PHE A 191 -1.80 -17.14 -21.59
CA PHE A 191 -1.49 -18.49 -21.13
C PHE A 191 -0.09 -18.98 -21.53
N ASN A 192 0.33 -18.74 -22.78
CA ASN A 192 1.63 -19.21 -23.26
C ASN A 192 2.81 -18.65 -22.43
N LEU A 193 2.78 -17.36 -22.11
CA LEU A 193 3.85 -16.69 -21.34
C LEU A 193 3.85 -17.18 -19.88
N ILE A 194 2.66 -17.35 -19.31
CA ILE A 194 2.53 -17.82 -17.93
C ILE A 194 2.91 -19.30 -17.83
N GLU A 195 2.53 -20.14 -18.80
CA GLU A 195 2.92 -21.55 -18.82
C GLU A 195 4.45 -21.69 -18.88
N GLU A 196 5.11 -20.95 -19.77
CA GLU A 196 6.58 -20.91 -19.88
C GLU A 196 7.22 -20.56 -18.52
N TRP A 197 6.73 -19.50 -17.87
CA TRP A 197 7.22 -19.07 -16.57
C TRP A 197 6.99 -20.13 -15.47
N LEU A 198 5.78 -20.65 -15.35
CA LEU A 198 5.41 -21.60 -14.29
C LEU A 198 6.07 -22.99 -14.45
N LEU A 199 6.58 -23.32 -15.64
CA LEU A 199 7.37 -24.52 -15.90
C LEU A 199 8.88 -24.29 -15.79
N SER A 200 9.32 -23.06 -15.57
CA SER A 200 10.75 -22.72 -15.53
C SER A 200 11.43 -23.14 -14.23
N ASN A 201 12.73 -23.41 -14.30
CA ASN A 201 13.57 -23.63 -13.13
C ASN A 201 13.62 -22.38 -12.24
N ASP A 202 13.63 -21.19 -12.85
CA ASP A 202 13.66 -19.91 -12.14
C ASP A 202 12.44 -19.74 -11.23
N PHE A 203 11.23 -20.08 -11.71
CA PHE A 203 10.02 -20.08 -10.86
C PHE A 203 10.14 -21.08 -9.71
N ASN A 204 10.62 -22.30 -10.01
CA ASN A 204 10.75 -23.35 -9.01
C ASN A 204 11.70 -22.95 -7.87
N GLU A 205 12.90 -22.48 -8.21
CA GLU A 205 13.89 -22.06 -7.21
C GLU A 205 13.44 -20.81 -6.43
N LYS A 206 12.85 -19.82 -7.11
CA LYS A 206 12.48 -18.55 -6.47
C LYS A 206 11.22 -18.63 -5.61
N TYR A 207 10.25 -19.46 -5.99
CA TYR A 207 8.92 -19.44 -5.37
C TYR A 207 8.53 -20.79 -4.78
N LYS A 208 8.59 -21.86 -5.56
CA LYS A 208 8.06 -23.17 -5.14
C LYS A 208 8.90 -23.82 -4.03
N LYS A 209 10.22 -23.85 -4.19
CA LYS A 209 11.17 -24.48 -3.25
C LYS A 209 11.14 -23.83 -1.86
N GLU A 210 11.00 -22.51 -1.81
CA GLU A 210 10.89 -21.74 -0.57
C GLU A 210 9.45 -21.69 -0.01
N ASN A 211 8.48 -22.33 -0.68
CA ASN A 211 7.05 -22.23 -0.39
C ASN A 211 6.59 -20.77 -0.20
N HIS A 212 7.02 -19.90 -1.11
CA HIS A 212 6.82 -18.46 -0.99
C HIS A 212 5.31 -18.13 -0.95
N PRO A 213 4.83 -17.29 -0.02
CA PRO A 213 3.39 -17.05 0.18
C PRO A 213 2.72 -16.26 -0.95
N TYR A 214 3.50 -15.52 -1.75
CA TYR A 214 2.99 -14.65 -2.82
C TYR A 214 3.76 -14.87 -4.14
N PRO A 215 3.57 -16.02 -4.83
CA PRO A 215 4.25 -16.30 -6.09
C PRO A 215 3.74 -15.41 -7.23
N SER A 216 4.67 -14.85 -7.99
CA SER A 216 4.36 -14.04 -9.18
C SER A 216 3.80 -14.90 -10.31
N LEU A 217 2.73 -14.42 -10.96
CA LEU A 217 2.12 -15.12 -12.10
C LEU A 217 2.93 -14.96 -13.40
N PHE A 218 3.79 -13.96 -13.49
CA PHE A 218 4.69 -13.71 -14.62
C PHE A 218 6.14 -13.69 -14.18
N ASP A 219 7.06 -13.91 -15.13
CA ASP A 219 8.49 -13.74 -14.92
C ASP A 219 8.84 -12.28 -14.62
N PRO A 220 9.28 -11.94 -13.40
CA PRO A 220 9.65 -10.57 -13.05
C PRO A 220 10.76 -9.98 -13.92
N LYS A 221 11.70 -10.82 -14.41
CA LYS A 221 12.82 -10.33 -15.24
C LYS A 221 12.30 -9.82 -16.58
N LYS A 222 11.42 -10.58 -17.24
CA LYS A 222 10.80 -10.18 -18.51
C LYS A 222 9.90 -8.94 -18.33
N LEU A 223 9.24 -8.80 -17.18
CA LEU A 223 8.37 -7.64 -16.94
C LEU A 223 9.11 -6.28 -16.92
N ASN A 224 10.40 -6.27 -16.61
CA ASN A 224 11.24 -5.07 -16.67
C ASN A 224 11.76 -4.75 -18.08
N ASP A 225 11.68 -5.67 -19.04
CA ASP A 225 12.08 -5.40 -20.43
C ASP A 225 10.94 -4.75 -21.22
N GLU A 226 11.14 -3.49 -21.61
CA GLU A 226 10.15 -2.72 -22.37
C GLU A 226 9.87 -3.29 -23.77
N LYS A 227 10.77 -4.14 -24.30
CA LYS A 227 10.58 -4.83 -25.59
C LYS A 227 9.62 -6.01 -25.48
N GLU A 228 9.37 -6.50 -24.26
CA GLU A 228 8.42 -7.59 -24.04
C GLU A 228 6.99 -7.12 -24.30
N LYS A 229 6.18 -8.03 -24.86
CA LYS A 229 4.77 -7.74 -25.18
C LYS A 229 3.97 -7.37 -23.92
N ILE A 230 4.35 -7.91 -22.78
CA ILE A 230 3.74 -7.68 -21.47
C ILE A 230 4.84 -7.24 -20.52
N ASN A 231 4.71 -6.04 -19.96
CA ASN A 231 5.72 -5.42 -19.09
C ASN A 231 5.06 -4.42 -18.13
N TYR A 232 5.84 -3.86 -17.21
CA TYR A 232 5.31 -2.95 -16.18
C TYR A 232 4.68 -1.65 -16.71
N LYS A 233 4.95 -1.26 -17.97
CA LYS A 233 4.30 -0.09 -18.61
C LYS A 233 2.86 -0.40 -19.03
N ASN A 234 2.56 -1.63 -19.42
CA ASN A 234 1.25 -2.01 -19.97
C ASN A 234 0.34 -2.81 -19.02
N ILE A 235 0.84 -3.32 -17.89
CA ILE A 235 0.03 -3.90 -16.83
C ILE A 235 -0.48 -2.78 -15.88
N PRO A 236 -1.80 -2.70 -15.59
CA PRO A 236 -2.33 -1.85 -14.53
C PRO A 236 -1.80 -2.23 -13.14
N ALA A 237 -1.44 -1.25 -12.32
CA ALA A 237 -0.82 -1.48 -11.01
C ALA A 237 -1.69 -2.33 -10.07
N GLU A 238 -3.01 -2.15 -10.11
CA GLU A 238 -3.96 -2.94 -9.32
C GLU A 238 -3.92 -4.42 -9.71
N LEU A 239 -3.84 -4.70 -11.02
CA LEU A 239 -3.76 -6.06 -11.52
C LEU A 239 -2.40 -6.68 -11.20
N ALA A 240 -1.32 -5.89 -11.26
CA ALA A 240 0.00 -6.33 -10.84
C ALA A 240 0.02 -6.76 -9.36
N TRP A 241 -0.65 -5.99 -8.48
CA TRP A 241 -0.84 -6.37 -7.09
C TRP A 241 -1.66 -7.67 -6.95
N GLU A 242 -2.79 -7.81 -7.64
CA GLU A 242 -3.61 -9.04 -7.56
C GLU A 242 -2.87 -10.28 -8.08
N MET A 243 -1.96 -10.11 -9.04
CA MET A 243 -1.14 -11.18 -9.61
C MET A 243 0.17 -11.45 -8.85
N ASN A 244 0.37 -10.79 -7.70
CA ASN A 244 1.58 -10.86 -6.88
C ASN A 244 2.87 -10.56 -7.68
N LEU A 245 2.80 -9.61 -8.63
CA LEU A 245 4.00 -9.16 -9.32
C LEU A 245 4.86 -8.36 -8.33
N PRO A 246 6.19 -8.53 -8.31
CA PRO A 246 7.03 -7.63 -7.56
C PRO A 246 6.97 -6.22 -8.15
N LEU A 247 7.42 -5.22 -7.41
CA LEU A 247 7.66 -3.88 -7.94
C LEU A 247 8.71 -3.94 -9.08
N PRO A 248 8.75 -2.94 -9.96
CA PRO A 248 9.86 -2.77 -10.91
C PRO A 248 11.22 -2.70 -10.20
N ASP A 249 12.30 -3.03 -10.92
CA ASP A 249 13.65 -3.19 -10.33
C ASP A 249 14.49 -1.91 -10.28
N ASN A 250 13.91 -0.76 -10.59
CA ASN A 250 14.58 0.54 -10.62
C ASN A 250 14.66 1.26 -9.25
N TYR A 251 14.71 0.49 -8.17
CA TYR A 251 14.84 0.99 -6.81
C TYR A 251 16.18 0.58 -6.24
N GLU A 252 16.92 1.55 -5.70
CA GLU A 252 18.32 1.35 -5.31
C GLU A 252 18.42 0.69 -3.92
N PHE A 253 17.59 1.10 -2.97
CA PHE A 253 17.51 0.50 -1.65
C PHE A 253 16.16 0.79 -0.96
N VAL A 254 15.92 0.08 0.15
CA VAL A 254 14.80 0.35 1.05
C VAL A 254 15.29 1.15 2.25
N PHE A 255 14.64 2.27 2.55
CA PHE A 255 14.84 3.01 3.80
C PHE A 255 13.77 2.64 4.82
N LEU A 256 14.18 1.95 5.89
CA LEU A 256 13.34 1.62 7.04
C LEU A 256 13.58 2.61 8.18
N SER A 257 12.50 3.04 8.83
CA SER A 257 12.62 3.80 10.07
C SER A 257 11.48 3.49 11.04
N GLY A 258 11.84 3.30 12.31
CA GLY A 258 10.84 3.27 13.38
C GLY A 258 10.27 4.68 13.61
N GLY A 259 8.98 4.77 13.94
CA GLY A 259 8.36 6.05 14.32
C GLY A 259 9.17 6.78 15.40
N LEU A 260 9.30 8.10 15.31
CA LEU A 260 10.05 8.93 16.27
C LEU A 260 11.58 8.65 16.32
N SER A 261 12.17 8.08 15.25
CA SER A 261 13.61 7.76 15.20
C SER A 261 14.46 8.75 14.39
N GLY A 262 13.93 9.93 14.06
CA GLY A 262 14.67 10.94 13.27
C GLY A 262 14.50 10.82 11.76
N HIS A 263 13.54 10.02 11.28
CA HIS A 263 13.27 9.82 9.85
C HIS A 263 13.10 11.13 9.07
N ALA A 264 12.48 12.17 9.64
CA ALA A 264 12.21 13.41 8.93
C ALA A 264 13.50 14.14 8.57
N ALA A 265 14.51 14.09 9.46
CA ALA A 265 15.83 14.62 9.16
C ALA A 265 16.50 13.80 8.06
N MET A 266 16.51 12.47 8.17
CA MET A 266 17.08 11.59 7.13
C MET A 266 16.43 11.80 5.75
N MET A 267 15.11 11.95 5.69
CA MET A 267 14.40 12.23 4.44
C MET A 267 14.79 13.60 3.86
N SER A 268 15.03 14.62 4.69
CA SER A 268 15.55 15.91 4.22
C SER A 268 16.98 15.80 3.67
N PHE A 269 17.82 14.95 4.27
CA PHE A 269 19.17 14.66 3.82
C PHE A 269 19.16 13.98 2.45
N PHE A 270 18.26 13.01 2.26
CA PHE A 270 18.03 12.36 0.97
C PHE A 270 17.62 13.35 -0.13
N ASN A 271 16.75 14.33 0.16
CA ASN A 271 16.37 15.34 -0.82
C ASN A 271 17.56 16.18 -1.31
N VAL A 272 18.42 16.63 -0.40
CA VAL A 272 19.64 17.40 -0.74
C VAL A 272 20.63 16.55 -1.54
N CYS A 273 20.63 15.23 -1.29
CA CYS A 273 21.40 14.25 -2.04
C CYS A 273 20.72 13.79 -3.35
N GLY A 274 19.62 14.43 -3.78
CA GLY A 274 18.97 14.14 -5.06
C GLY A 274 18.26 12.78 -5.12
N ILE A 275 17.90 12.19 -3.97
CA ILE A 275 17.19 10.92 -3.89
C ILE A 275 15.68 11.16 -4.00
N GLY A 276 15.02 10.46 -4.92
CA GLY A 276 13.58 10.41 -5.06
C GLY A 276 12.94 9.36 -4.17
N TYR A 277 11.85 9.73 -3.50
CA TYR A 277 11.03 8.81 -2.71
C TYR A 277 9.58 9.32 -2.61
N LEU A 278 8.69 8.46 -2.14
CA LEU A 278 7.31 8.84 -1.79
C LEU A 278 7.15 8.95 -0.27
N TYR A 279 6.25 9.84 0.18
CA TYR A 279 5.86 9.96 1.58
C TYR A 279 4.45 9.37 1.76
N HIS A 280 4.36 8.30 2.56
CA HIS A 280 3.10 7.61 2.87
C HIS A 280 2.78 7.74 4.35
N HIS A 281 1.57 8.19 4.68
CA HIS A 281 1.10 8.35 6.05
C HIS A 281 -0.26 7.66 6.22
N MET A 282 -0.27 6.53 6.94
CA MET A 282 -1.44 5.67 7.18
C MET A 282 -2.02 4.93 5.96
N ASP A 283 -1.36 4.98 4.80
CA ASP A 283 -1.84 4.31 3.57
C ASP A 283 -1.87 2.78 3.67
N LEU A 284 -2.89 2.18 3.05
CA LEU A 284 -2.98 0.73 2.84
C LEU A 284 -1.79 0.23 2.01
N MET A 285 -1.31 -0.97 2.33
CA MET A 285 -0.16 -1.58 1.65
C MET A 285 -0.34 -1.73 0.13
N LYS A 286 -1.57 -1.98 -0.33
CA LYS A 286 -1.90 -1.98 -1.76
C LYS A 286 -1.69 -0.61 -2.42
N ASN A 287 -2.09 0.47 -1.76
CA ASN A 287 -1.92 1.84 -2.29
C ASN A 287 -0.44 2.19 -2.36
N ARG A 288 0.35 1.87 -1.31
CA ARG A 288 1.80 2.04 -1.34
C ARG A 288 2.45 1.30 -2.50
N TYR A 289 2.05 0.04 -2.73
CA TYR A 289 2.50 -0.72 -3.90
C TYR A 289 2.17 0.00 -5.21
N ILE A 290 0.92 0.46 -5.38
CA ILE A 290 0.48 1.15 -6.60
C ILE A 290 1.27 2.45 -6.82
N ASP A 291 1.49 3.24 -5.78
CA ASP A 291 2.21 4.49 -5.90
C ASP A 291 3.67 4.24 -6.31
N TYR A 292 4.36 3.29 -5.67
CA TYR A 292 5.71 2.89 -6.08
C TYR A 292 5.71 2.22 -7.46
N TYR A 293 4.66 1.51 -7.84
CA TYR A 293 4.54 0.96 -9.19
C TYR A 293 4.53 2.08 -10.24
N HIS A 294 3.84 3.19 -9.98
CA HIS A 294 3.83 4.35 -10.88
C HIS A 294 5.10 5.20 -10.79
N PHE A 295 5.62 5.41 -9.58
CA PHE A 295 6.83 6.19 -9.33
C PHE A 295 8.06 5.60 -10.03
N SER A 296 8.08 4.28 -10.23
CA SER A 296 9.10 3.58 -11.03
C SER A 296 9.24 4.10 -12.47
N ARG A 297 8.24 4.80 -13.01
CA ARG A 297 8.24 5.26 -14.40
C ARG A 297 8.99 6.58 -14.59
N ILE A 298 9.47 7.20 -13.52
CA ILE A 298 10.23 8.44 -13.60
C ILE A 298 11.67 8.12 -14.02
N GLU A 299 12.01 8.45 -15.25
CA GLU A 299 13.34 8.24 -15.81
C GLU A 299 14.38 9.17 -15.14
N ASN A 300 15.62 8.68 -15.04
CA ASN A 300 16.78 9.42 -14.51
C ASN A 300 16.66 9.92 -13.06
N LEU A 301 15.78 9.32 -12.25
CA LEU A 301 15.64 9.61 -10.83
C LEU A 301 16.24 8.50 -9.98
N TYR A 302 17.24 8.83 -9.15
CA TYR A 302 17.78 7.91 -8.14
C TYR A 302 16.68 7.64 -7.09
N SER A 303 16.01 6.49 -7.19
CA SER A 303 14.75 6.25 -6.48
C SER A 303 14.88 5.19 -5.39
N ILE A 304 14.26 5.44 -4.24
CA ILE A 304 14.26 4.49 -3.11
C ILE A 304 12.83 4.20 -2.65
N ILE A 305 12.66 3.09 -1.95
CA ILE A 305 11.40 2.76 -1.29
C ILE A 305 11.54 3.13 0.19
N THR A 306 10.68 4.01 0.68
CA THR A 306 10.64 4.35 2.10
C THR A 306 9.52 3.59 2.80
N TYR A 307 9.82 3.14 4.02
CA TYR A 307 8.85 2.60 4.93
C TYR A 307 9.11 3.18 6.33
N GLY A 308 8.30 4.20 6.66
CA GLY A 308 8.20 4.75 8.00
C GLY A 308 6.90 4.30 8.67
N GLN A 309 6.99 3.90 9.93
CA GLN A 309 5.83 3.42 10.68
C GLN A 309 5.22 4.53 11.54
N TYR A 310 3.95 4.86 11.27
CA TYR A 310 3.21 5.96 11.93
C TYR A 310 1.86 5.50 12.52
N SER A 311 1.85 4.43 13.34
CA SER A 311 0.64 3.93 14.07
C SER A 311 -0.54 3.55 13.14
N LEU A 312 -1.80 3.38 13.57
CA LEU A 312 -2.38 2.32 14.41
C LEU A 312 -3.17 1.38 13.48
N THR A 313 -2.97 0.06 13.58
CA THR A 313 -3.81 -1.08 13.13
C THR A 313 -4.40 -1.12 11.69
N GLN A 314 -4.84 -0.02 11.08
CA GLN A 314 -5.50 -0.02 9.76
C GLN A 314 -4.53 -0.26 8.59
N GLY A 315 -3.26 0.10 8.75
CA GLY A 315 -2.25 0.00 7.69
C GLY A 315 -1.54 -1.36 7.59
N MET A 316 -1.64 -2.25 8.57
CA MET A 316 -0.83 -3.49 8.59
C MET A 316 -1.39 -4.63 7.72
N ASN A 317 -2.63 -4.51 7.26
CA ASN A 317 -3.21 -5.52 6.38
C ASN A 317 -2.35 -5.68 5.12
N ASN A 318 -1.97 -6.92 4.81
CA ASN A 318 -1.10 -7.29 3.69
C ASN A 318 0.34 -6.73 3.76
N ILE A 319 0.85 -6.38 4.95
CA ILE A 319 2.25 -5.95 5.09
C ILE A 319 3.23 -7.03 4.60
N GLY A 320 3.02 -8.29 4.98
CA GLY A 320 3.83 -9.41 4.51
C GLY A 320 3.85 -9.49 2.99
N LYS A 321 2.68 -9.36 2.34
CA LYS A 321 2.58 -9.30 0.88
C LYS A 321 3.41 -8.14 0.33
N TYR A 322 3.16 -6.91 0.77
CA TYR A 322 3.86 -5.75 0.24
C TYR A 322 5.39 -5.86 0.35
N LEU A 323 5.91 -6.24 1.52
CA LEU A 323 7.36 -6.37 1.71
C LEU A 323 7.98 -7.46 0.84
N THR A 324 7.29 -8.59 0.65
CA THR A 324 7.76 -9.67 -0.25
C THR A 324 7.72 -9.29 -1.73
N LEU A 325 6.88 -8.33 -2.12
CA LEU A 325 6.81 -7.80 -3.49
C LEU A 325 7.88 -6.74 -3.77
N ILE A 326 8.63 -6.27 -2.77
CA ILE A 326 9.80 -5.43 -3.02
C ILE A 326 10.93 -6.33 -3.51
N ASN A 327 11.64 -5.95 -4.58
CA ASN A 327 12.79 -6.71 -5.08
C ASN A 327 13.90 -6.86 -4.01
N LYS A 328 14.78 -7.83 -4.21
CA LYS A 328 15.91 -8.11 -3.32
C LYS A 328 16.99 -7.03 -3.50
N ILE A 329 16.81 -5.90 -2.80
CA ILE A 329 17.70 -4.74 -2.80
C ILE A 329 18.19 -4.43 -1.36
N PRO A 330 19.32 -3.73 -1.17
CA PRO A 330 19.84 -3.39 0.15
C PRO A 330 18.83 -2.63 1.02
N ILE A 331 19.01 -2.72 2.34
CA ILE A 331 18.21 -1.99 3.33
C ILE A 331 19.10 -1.05 4.12
N LEU A 332 18.67 0.20 4.27
CA LEU A 332 19.17 1.15 5.26
C LEU A 332 18.13 1.28 6.38
N PHE A 333 18.49 0.92 7.61
CA PHE A 333 17.58 0.93 8.74
C PHE A 333 18.04 1.91 9.83
N LEU A 334 17.32 3.03 9.94
CA LEU A 334 17.43 3.99 11.03
C LEU A 334 16.77 3.48 12.32
N VAL A 335 17.60 3.26 13.34
CA VAL A 335 17.21 2.79 14.67
C VAL A 335 17.53 3.83 15.75
N ARG A 336 16.95 3.66 16.93
CA ARG A 336 17.12 4.58 18.05
C ARG A 336 16.80 3.89 19.37
N ASP A 337 17.46 4.34 20.44
CA ASP A 337 17.15 4.00 21.83
C ASP A 337 15.61 4.07 22.07
N PRO A 338 14.96 2.94 22.45
CA PRO A 338 13.51 2.87 22.61
C PRO A 338 12.98 3.80 23.70
N ILE A 339 13.73 4.09 24.76
CA ILE A 339 13.32 5.02 25.82
C ILE A 339 13.39 6.46 25.31
N SER A 340 14.42 6.81 24.54
CA SER A 340 14.48 8.11 23.87
C SER A 340 13.35 8.30 22.85
N ARG A 341 12.92 7.24 22.15
CA ARG A 341 11.73 7.26 21.28
C ARG A 341 10.47 7.55 22.10
N LEU A 342 10.26 6.86 23.21
CA LEU A 342 9.12 7.06 24.10
C LEU A 342 9.08 8.48 24.68
N LYS A 343 10.22 9.03 25.10
CA LYS A 343 10.35 10.44 25.51
C LYS A 343 9.89 11.37 24.40
N THR A 344 10.34 11.15 23.16
CA THR A 344 9.88 11.96 22.02
C THR A 344 8.37 11.83 21.82
N GLY A 345 7.78 10.65 22.04
CA GLY A 345 6.34 10.41 21.90
C GLY A 345 5.50 11.18 22.93
N VAL A 346 5.90 11.13 24.20
CA VAL A 346 5.20 11.88 25.28
C VAL A 346 5.31 13.39 25.07
N ASN A 347 6.45 13.87 24.57
CA ASN A 347 6.68 15.27 24.25
C ASN A 347 6.19 15.68 22.86
N HIS A 348 5.54 14.78 22.11
CA HIS A 348 5.17 15.08 20.73
C HIS A 348 4.16 16.24 20.69
N PRO A 349 4.50 17.37 20.06
CA PRO A 349 3.61 18.52 20.02
C PRO A 349 2.49 18.27 19.01
N ILE A 350 1.38 18.97 19.21
CA ILE A 350 0.27 19.08 18.29
C ILE A 350 0.10 20.56 17.96
N LEU A 351 -0.13 20.85 16.68
CA LEU A 351 -0.40 22.21 16.25
C LEU A 351 -1.73 22.66 16.83
N ASN A 352 -1.74 23.79 17.54
CA ASN A 352 -2.98 24.43 17.95
C ASN A 352 -3.76 24.84 16.68
N PRO A 353 -5.01 24.37 16.48
CA PRO A 353 -5.80 24.79 15.32
C PRO A 353 -6.02 26.31 15.24
N LYS A 354 -5.86 27.03 16.35
CA LYS A 354 -5.93 28.49 16.44
C LYS A 354 -4.57 29.18 16.28
N SER A 355 -3.52 28.46 15.87
CA SER A 355 -2.18 29.02 15.68
C SER A 355 -2.19 30.13 14.62
N MET A 356 -1.64 31.29 14.94
CA MET A 356 -1.48 32.38 13.97
C MET A 356 -0.24 32.12 13.12
N LYS A 357 -0.42 32.14 11.79
CA LYS A 357 0.66 32.00 10.79
C LYS A 357 0.88 33.26 9.97
N GLU A 358 -0.05 34.20 10.04
CA GLU A 358 0.03 35.49 9.39
C GLU A 358 -0.20 36.56 10.45
N ILE A 359 0.67 37.58 10.45
CA ILE A 359 0.66 38.68 11.41
C ILE A 359 1.00 40.00 10.73
N CYS A 360 0.75 41.11 11.42
CA CYS A 360 1.19 42.45 11.07
C CYS A 360 1.95 43.10 12.24
N LEU A 361 2.45 44.33 12.03
CA LEU A 361 3.27 45.08 12.99
C LEU A 361 2.59 45.37 14.34
N ASN A 362 1.27 45.21 14.45
CA ASN A 362 0.51 45.50 15.67
C ASN A 362 0.06 44.22 16.41
N ASN A 363 0.43 43.03 15.91
CA ASN A 363 0.13 41.78 16.62
C ASN A 363 1.03 41.62 17.84
N ASP A 364 0.41 41.24 18.97
CA ASP A 364 1.12 40.88 20.20
C ASP A 364 1.81 39.53 20.02
N TYR A 365 3.12 39.49 20.31
CA TYR A 365 3.96 38.30 20.18
C TYR A 365 3.45 37.13 21.01
N SER A 366 2.91 37.39 22.21
CA SER A 366 2.40 36.36 23.12
C SER A 366 1.22 35.58 22.53
N ASP A 367 0.40 36.23 21.69
CA ASP A 367 -0.68 35.56 20.96
C ASP A 367 -0.13 34.70 19.82
N VAL A 368 0.95 35.14 19.16
CA VAL A 368 1.60 34.40 18.07
C VAL A 368 2.20 33.09 18.55
N PHE A 369 2.67 33.01 19.80
CA PHE A 369 3.35 31.82 20.30
C PHE A 369 2.45 30.79 20.99
N LYS A 370 1.12 30.96 20.95
CA LYS A 370 0.13 29.99 21.44
C LYS A 370 -0.06 28.80 20.47
N ASN A 371 1.02 28.33 19.84
CA ASN A 371 0.96 27.41 18.70
C ASN A 371 1.15 25.92 19.07
N LYS A 372 1.74 25.64 20.23
CA LYS A 372 2.01 24.27 20.68
C LYS A 372 1.00 23.82 21.73
N MET A 373 0.36 22.69 21.45
CA MET A 373 -0.39 21.92 22.42
C MET A 373 0.23 20.52 22.54
N TYR A 374 -0.15 19.79 23.57
CA TYR A 374 0.25 18.41 23.80
C TYR A 374 -0.97 17.58 24.14
N VAL A 375 -0.86 16.25 24.04
CA VAL A 375 -1.92 15.36 24.54
C VAL A 375 -1.77 15.21 26.05
N GLY A 376 -2.81 15.59 26.78
CA GLY A 376 -2.85 15.56 28.25
C GLY A 376 -3.37 14.25 28.84
N ASP A 377 -4.27 13.54 28.16
CA ASP A 377 -4.76 12.23 28.63
C ASP A 377 -5.35 11.37 27.50
N ILE A 378 -5.44 10.05 27.74
CA ILE A 378 -6.04 9.05 26.85
C ILE A 378 -7.46 8.75 27.36
N GLY A 379 -8.46 9.44 26.80
CA GLY A 379 -9.88 9.17 27.03
C GLY A 379 -10.60 8.71 25.75
N LYS A 380 -11.95 8.69 25.77
CA LYS A 380 -12.74 8.48 24.53
C LYS A 380 -12.44 9.53 23.45
N ASN A 381 -12.02 10.74 23.88
CA ASN A 381 -11.50 11.80 23.03
C ASN A 381 -10.10 12.20 23.53
N PHE A 382 -9.24 12.69 22.65
CA PHE A 382 -7.96 13.29 23.04
C PHE A 382 -8.23 14.57 23.85
N TYR A 383 -7.65 14.64 25.05
CA TYR A 383 -7.60 15.86 25.83
C TYR A 383 -6.31 16.60 25.48
N TYR A 384 -6.40 17.88 25.10
CA TYR A 384 -5.23 18.70 24.75
C TYR A 384 -4.86 19.64 25.90
N SER A 385 -3.56 19.83 26.14
CA SER A 385 -3.00 20.63 27.23
C SER A 385 -1.81 21.48 26.78
N GLU A 386 -1.49 22.52 27.55
CA GLU A 386 -0.32 23.41 27.29
C GLU A 386 1.03 22.83 27.74
N LYS A 387 1.01 21.63 28.35
CA LYS A 387 2.20 20.87 28.76
C LYS A 387 1.99 19.38 28.45
N PRO A 388 3.06 18.62 28.15
CA PRO A 388 2.95 17.18 27.94
C PRO A 388 2.50 16.46 29.22
N SER A 389 1.97 15.24 29.06
CA SER A 389 1.51 14.41 30.16
C SER A 389 2.02 12.99 30.05
N MET A 390 2.63 12.48 31.12
CA MET A 390 3.14 11.11 31.15
C MET A 390 2.02 10.06 31.07
N LYS A 391 0.77 10.42 31.36
CA LYS A 391 -0.40 9.56 31.13
C LYS A 391 -0.58 9.21 29.65
N TYR A 392 0.05 9.94 28.74
CA TYR A 392 0.04 9.64 27.31
C TYR A 392 1.05 8.55 26.92
N LEU A 393 2.02 8.22 27.77
CA LEU A 393 3.05 7.20 27.49
C LEU A 393 2.49 5.83 27.05
N PRO A 394 1.43 5.27 27.66
CA PRO A 394 0.87 3.98 27.26
C PRO A 394 0.44 3.92 25.79
N ARG A 395 0.05 5.05 25.18
CA ARG A 395 -0.31 5.13 23.75
C ARG A 395 0.87 4.77 22.84
N TRP A 396 2.10 4.97 23.28
CA TRP A 396 3.32 4.69 22.51
C TRP A 396 3.90 3.30 22.79
N ILE A 397 3.47 2.61 23.85
CA ILE A 397 3.92 1.27 24.20
C ILE A 397 2.93 0.25 23.62
N ASN A 398 3.12 -0.06 22.34
CA ASN A 398 2.35 -1.04 21.59
C ASN A 398 3.22 -1.64 20.46
N GLU A 399 2.79 -2.77 19.90
CA GLU A 399 3.54 -3.49 18.86
C GLU A 399 3.74 -2.65 17.59
N ASP A 400 2.78 -1.79 17.21
CA ASP A 400 2.90 -0.95 16.02
C ASP A 400 3.92 0.19 16.20
N THR A 401 3.96 0.83 17.36
CA THR A 401 4.92 1.91 17.59
C THR A 401 6.32 1.33 17.80
N MET A 402 6.43 0.22 18.52
CA MET A 402 7.71 -0.34 18.96
C MET A 402 8.28 -1.40 18.02
N TYR A 403 7.58 -1.71 16.92
CA TYR A 403 8.11 -2.53 15.84
C TYR A 403 9.46 -1.95 15.38
N GLN A 404 10.50 -2.76 15.48
CA GLN A 404 11.86 -2.37 15.13
C GLN A 404 12.38 -3.40 14.14
N THR A 405 13.10 -4.40 14.61
CA THR A 405 13.90 -5.24 13.72
C THR A 405 13.22 -6.53 13.30
N SER A 406 12.03 -6.82 13.83
CA SER A 406 11.25 -7.98 13.35
C SER A 406 10.72 -7.79 11.93
N LEU A 407 10.57 -6.55 11.44
CA LEU A 407 10.31 -6.26 10.02
C LEU A 407 11.39 -6.87 9.12
N CYS A 408 12.64 -6.89 9.57
CA CYS A 408 13.75 -7.49 8.82
C CYS A 408 13.52 -8.98 8.54
N LEU A 409 12.79 -9.68 9.42
CA LEU A 409 12.46 -11.10 9.22
C LEU A 409 11.47 -11.32 8.07
N LEU A 410 10.72 -10.29 7.67
CA LEU A 410 9.81 -10.34 6.52
C LEU A 410 10.55 -10.10 5.19
N PHE A 411 11.81 -9.67 5.25
CA PHE A 411 12.66 -9.48 4.09
C PHE A 411 13.56 -10.69 3.91
N SER A 412 13.36 -11.47 2.84
CA SER A 412 14.21 -12.63 2.54
C SER A 412 15.66 -12.20 2.24
N ASN A 413 16.61 -12.59 3.11
CA ASN A 413 18.08 -12.50 2.94
C ASN A 413 18.59 -11.21 2.27
N ARG A 414 18.45 -10.04 2.90
CA ARG A 414 18.95 -8.74 2.37
C ARG A 414 20.16 -8.24 3.16
N ASP A 415 21.04 -7.49 2.50
CA ASP A 415 22.08 -6.71 3.18
C ASP A 415 21.41 -5.56 3.96
N ILE A 416 21.54 -5.57 5.29
CA ILE A 416 20.93 -4.58 6.17
C ILE A 416 22.04 -3.73 6.79
N THR A 417 21.99 -2.43 6.51
CA THR A 417 22.84 -1.42 7.12
C THR A 417 22.06 -0.72 8.22
N TYR A 418 22.41 -0.99 9.47
CA TYR A 418 21.86 -0.24 10.61
C TYR A 418 22.60 1.07 10.81
N ILE A 419 21.84 2.12 11.07
CA ILE A 419 22.33 3.43 11.47
C ILE A 419 21.60 3.88 12.73
N ASP A 420 22.34 4.27 13.75
CA ASP A 420 21.75 4.85 14.95
C ASP A 420 21.39 6.32 14.72
N MET A 421 20.31 6.79 15.35
CA MET A 421 19.92 8.20 15.27
C MET A 421 21.03 9.16 15.73
N GLU A 422 21.89 8.74 16.66
CA GLU A 422 23.06 9.54 17.08
C GLU A 422 24.04 9.81 15.93
N GLU A 423 24.08 8.98 14.88
CA GLU A 423 24.95 9.16 13.71
C GLU A 423 24.42 10.22 12.73
N ILE A 424 23.13 10.58 12.83
CA ILE A 424 22.50 11.63 12.01
C ILE A 424 22.29 12.94 12.78
N LYS A 425 22.93 13.09 13.95
CA LYS A 425 22.98 14.36 14.69
C LYS A 425 23.99 15.33 14.08
N PRO A 426 23.85 16.64 14.33
CA PRO A 426 24.72 17.69 13.82
C PRO A 426 26.21 17.36 13.71
N ALA A 427 26.79 16.80 14.78
CA ALA A 427 28.23 16.53 14.85
C ALA A 427 28.73 15.42 13.91
N LYS A 428 27.84 14.56 13.39
CA LYS A 428 28.20 13.38 12.58
C LYS A 428 27.46 13.31 11.25
N ALA A 429 26.32 13.98 11.12
CA ALA A 429 25.38 13.81 10.01
C ALA A 429 26.03 13.96 8.63
N PHE A 430 26.91 14.94 8.44
CA PHE A 430 27.57 15.15 7.15
C PHE A 430 28.45 13.97 6.76
N ASP A 431 29.37 13.56 7.65
CA ASP A 431 30.31 12.46 7.40
C ASP A 431 29.55 11.14 7.20
N THR A 432 28.55 10.88 8.05
CA THR A 432 27.66 9.71 7.91
C THR A 432 26.96 9.70 6.55
N MET A 433 26.47 10.83 6.06
CA MET A 433 25.83 10.91 4.75
C MET A 433 26.84 10.76 3.60
N CYS A 434 28.10 11.18 3.76
CA CYS A 434 29.17 10.87 2.82
C CYS A 434 29.45 9.36 2.74
N ASP A 435 29.49 8.67 3.88
CA ASP A 435 29.72 7.22 3.94
C ASP A 435 28.55 6.45 3.33
N LEU A 436 27.32 6.86 3.62
CA LEU A 436 26.13 6.30 2.99
C LEU A 436 26.11 6.56 1.47
N ALA A 437 26.52 7.74 1.01
CA ALA A 437 26.62 8.04 -0.42
C ALA A 437 27.63 7.12 -1.12
N ASN A 438 28.78 6.85 -0.48
CA ASN A 438 29.76 5.88 -0.98
C ASN A 438 29.19 4.46 -1.03
N LYS A 439 28.47 4.03 0.01
CA LYS A 439 27.95 2.66 0.11
C LYS A 439 26.78 2.40 -0.83
N PHE A 440 25.84 3.34 -0.94
CA PHE A 440 24.62 3.15 -1.70
C PHE A 440 24.69 3.73 -3.11
N GLY A 441 25.61 4.65 -3.39
CA GLY A 441 25.84 5.17 -4.75
C GLY A 441 25.03 6.43 -5.12
N PHE A 442 24.43 7.11 -4.15
CA PHE A 442 23.75 8.39 -4.40
C PHE A 442 24.71 9.59 -4.39
N LYS A 443 24.22 10.76 -4.81
CA LYS A 443 25.03 11.99 -4.90
C LYS A 443 25.53 12.42 -3.52
N LYS A 444 26.85 12.58 -3.38
CA LYS A 444 27.48 13.03 -2.13
C LYS A 444 26.97 14.41 -1.69
N PRO A 445 26.78 14.62 -0.38
CA PRO A 445 26.46 15.93 0.15
C PRO A 445 27.64 16.90 -0.02
N THR A 446 27.32 18.18 -0.29
CA THR A 446 28.33 19.24 -0.46
C THR A 446 28.15 20.40 0.51
N ASP A 447 26.93 20.66 0.98
CA ASP A 447 26.64 21.72 1.94
C ASP A 447 26.74 21.21 3.37
N LYS A 448 27.95 21.25 3.94
CA LYS A 448 28.19 20.76 5.32
C LYS A 448 27.26 21.41 6.35
N LYS A 449 27.01 22.72 6.22
CA LYS A 449 26.21 23.49 7.19
C LYS A 449 24.76 23.01 7.25
N PHE A 450 24.20 22.57 6.13
CA PHE A 450 22.85 22.02 6.11
C PHE A 450 22.72 20.77 7.00
N PHE A 451 23.68 19.86 6.92
CA PHE A 451 23.68 18.59 7.68
C PHE A 451 24.05 18.79 9.15
N GLU A 452 24.88 19.81 9.46
CA GLU A 452 25.15 20.24 10.83
C GLU A 452 23.94 20.97 11.47
N GLY A 453 22.94 21.35 10.69
CA GLY A 453 21.72 22.02 11.16
C GLY A 453 20.71 21.07 11.82
N VAL A 454 19.91 21.60 12.74
CA VAL A 454 18.81 20.85 13.39
C VAL A 454 17.49 21.11 12.68
N MET A 455 17.00 20.13 11.91
CA MET A 455 15.75 20.22 11.12
C MET A 455 14.48 20.39 11.97
N ASN A 456 14.36 19.62 13.07
CA ASN A 456 13.21 19.64 13.98
C ASN A 456 13.67 20.00 15.40
N GLY A 457 14.33 21.15 15.51
CA GLY A 457 14.84 21.67 16.76
C GLY A 457 13.83 22.55 17.49
N ASP A 458 14.36 23.49 18.26
CA ASP A 458 13.58 24.28 19.20
C ASP A 458 12.54 25.21 18.53
N LEU A 459 12.83 25.61 17.30
CA LEU A 459 11.98 26.45 16.44
C LEU A 459 10.75 25.72 15.90
N ALA A 460 10.74 24.38 15.89
CA ALA A 460 9.65 23.59 15.33
C ALA A 460 8.33 23.92 16.03
N GLY A 461 7.27 24.18 15.28
CA GLY A 461 5.95 24.56 15.82
C GLY A 461 5.77 26.06 16.10
N PHE A 462 6.84 26.86 16.10
CA PHE A 462 6.75 28.32 16.18
C PHE A 462 6.78 28.96 14.78
N ILE A 463 7.70 28.52 13.94
CA ILE A 463 7.89 29.02 12.55
C ILE A 463 7.47 27.94 11.52
N PRO A 464 7.20 28.28 10.24
CA PRO A 464 7.27 29.62 9.64
C PRO A 464 6.15 30.56 10.11
N ILE A 465 6.43 31.86 10.10
CA ILE A 465 5.47 32.96 10.31
C ILE A 465 5.58 33.96 9.16
N ASN A 466 4.44 34.39 8.62
CA ASN A 466 4.36 35.43 7.60
C ASN A 466 4.02 36.76 8.26
N LEU A 467 4.91 37.74 8.14
CA LEU A 467 4.70 39.12 8.58
C LEU A 467 4.35 39.98 7.37
N PHE A 468 3.18 40.61 7.42
CA PHE A 468 2.73 41.61 6.46
C PHE A 468 2.95 43.00 7.06
N ILE A 469 3.78 43.80 6.38
CA ILE A 469 4.19 45.12 6.81
C ILE A 469 3.48 46.15 5.92
N ASP A 470 2.66 47.02 6.52
CA ASP A 470 1.91 48.04 5.80
C ASP A 470 1.88 49.35 6.59
N LYS A 471 1.99 50.49 5.89
CA LYS A 471 1.92 51.84 6.50
C LYS A 471 0.59 52.08 7.21
N LYS A 472 -0.50 51.45 6.76
CA LYS A 472 -1.82 51.52 7.41
C LYS A 472 -1.77 51.04 8.84
N ASN A 473 -0.90 50.08 9.19
CA ASN A 473 -0.73 49.65 10.58
C ASN A 473 -0.09 50.72 11.47
N LEU A 474 0.63 51.70 10.90
CA LEU A 474 1.17 52.85 11.64
C LEU A 474 0.10 53.93 11.88
N ILE A 475 -0.91 54.00 11.00
CA ILE A 475 -2.00 54.99 11.08
C ILE A 475 -3.12 54.46 11.98
N TYR A 476 -3.54 53.24 11.71
CA TYR A 476 -4.59 52.55 12.42
C TYR A 476 -3.93 51.51 13.32
N ASN A 477 -3.92 51.76 14.62
CA ASN A 477 -3.40 50.83 15.64
C ASN A 477 -4.34 49.61 15.80
N ASN A 478 -4.51 48.86 14.71
CA ASN A 478 -5.35 47.68 14.60
C ASN A 478 -4.51 46.47 14.17
N LYS A 479 -5.01 45.27 14.42
CA LYS A 479 -4.36 43.99 14.06
C LYS A 479 -4.78 43.49 12.68
N VAL A 480 -5.15 44.39 11.76
CA VAL A 480 -5.59 44.01 10.41
C VAL A 480 -4.37 43.67 9.56
N ILE A 481 -4.47 42.55 8.84
CA ILE A 481 -3.48 42.09 7.87
C ILE A 481 -3.88 42.64 6.51
N TYR A 482 -3.12 43.61 6.01
CA TYR A 482 -3.29 44.16 4.66
C TYR A 482 -2.46 43.33 3.67
N LYS A 483 -3.08 42.95 2.54
CA LYS A 483 -2.46 42.16 1.46
C LYS A 483 -2.69 42.80 0.09
N ASP A 484 -2.68 44.13 0.07
CA ASP A 484 -2.76 44.91 -1.17
C ASP A 484 -1.35 45.17 -1.73
N ASN A 485 -1.28 45.87 -2.86
CA ASN A 485 -0.02 46.11 -3.56
C ASN A 485 0.99 46.92 -2.74
N ASP A 486 0.55 47.66 -1.71
CA ASP A 486 1.42 48.46 -0.86
C ASP A 486 2.00 47.67 0.32
N SER A 487 1.42 46.51 0.62
CA SER A 487 1.89 45.63 1.69
C SER A 487 3.19 44.91 1.30
N ILE A 488 4.05 44.73 2.30
CA ILE A 488 5.34 44.04 2.17
C ILE A 488 5.26 42.70 2.89
N HIS A 489 5.57 41.62 2.17
CA HIS A 489 5.55 40.26 2.72
C HIS A 489 6.95 39.78 3.11
N LEU A 490 7.10 39.45 4.38
CA LEU A 490 8.31 38.91 4.99
C LEU A 490 8.02 37.58 5.67
N GLN A 491 8.92 36.61 5.55
CA GLN A 491 8.81 35.31 6.22
C GLN A 491 9.89 35.15 7.30
N ILE A 492 9.45 34.85 8.52
CA ILE A 492 10.31 34.44 9.64
C ILE A 492 10.32 32.91 9.63
N THR A 493 11.43 32.32 9.18
CA THR A 493 11.55 30.87 9.01
C THR A 493 12.99 30.41 9.20
N SER A 494 13.24 29.10 9.11
CA SER A 494 14.60 28.57 9.11
C SER A 494 15.14 28.36 7.69
N THR A 495 16.45 28.47 7.52
CA THR A 495 17.15 28.19 6.25
C THR A 495 16.81 26.79 5.72
N ASN A 496 16.69 25.81 6.62
CA ASN A 496 16.32 24.45 6.23
C ASN A 496 14.87 24.35 5.70
N LEU A 497 13.92 25.05 6.34
CA LEU A 497 12.51 25.02 5.92
C LEU A 497 12.29 25.77 4.60
N ILE A 498 12.96 26.89 4.39
CA ILE A 498 12.80 27.66 3.15
C ILE A 498 13.35 26.90 1.93
N GLU A 499 14.45 26.16 2.11
CA GLU A 499 14.98 25.25 1.10
C GLU A 499 14.06 24.05 0.88
N PHE A 500 13.53 23.47 1.96
CA PHE A 500 12.59 22.35 1.87
C PHE A 500 11.35 22.68 1.03
N TYR A 501 10.78 23.88 1.21
CA TYR A 501 9.66 24.37 0.40
C TYR A 501 10.07 24.94 -0.97
N LYS A 502 11.36 24.91 -1.32
CA LYS A 502 11.94 25.43 -2.57
C LYS A 502 11.67 26.92 -2.79
N GLN A 503 11.49 27.68 -1.71
CA GLN A 503 11.19 29.12 -1.73
C GLN A 503 12.45 29.98 -1.74
N SER A 504 13.62 29.40 -1.41
CA SER A 504 14.93 30.07 -1.37
C SER A 504 15.33 30.78 -2.67
N LYS A 505 14.81 30.34 -3.82
CA LYS A 505 15.06 30.98 -5.12
C LYS A 505 14.40 32.36 -5.25
N GLU A 506 13.27 32.56 -4.58
CA GLU A 506 12.51 33.82 -4.62
C GLU A 506 12.80 34.70 -3.40
N TYR A 507 13.08 34.09 -2.25
CA TYR A 507 13.26 34.77 -0.98
C TYR A 507 14.72 34.70 -0.52
N ILE A 508 15.32 35.86 -0.28
CA ILE A 508 16.70 36.00 0.17
C ILE A 508 16.72 36.29 1.69
N ASN A 509 17.73 35.78 2.38
CA ASN A 509 17.96 36.02 3.80
C ASN A 509 18.53 37.43 4.04
N PHE A 510 17.74 38.31 4.65
CA PHE A 510 18.08 39.68 5.03
C PHE A 510 18.31 39.87 6.53
N THR A 511 18.53 38.79 7.32
CA THR A 511 18.71 38.88 8.77
C THR A 511 19.73 39.94 9.19
N LYS A 512 20.87 40.05 8.49
CA LYS A 512 21.93 41.02 8.84
C LYS A 512 21.51 42.49 8.72
N GLU A 513 20.46 42.79 7.95
CA GLU A 513 19.93 44.14 7.79
C GLU A 513 19.00 44.54 8.95
N PHE A 514 18.39 43.55 9.62
CA PHE A 514 17.44 43.76 10.72
C PHE A 514 18.06 43.59 12.12
N PHE A 515 19.19 42.90 12.25
CA PHE A 515 19.81 42.62 13.55
C PHE A 515 21.30 42.97 13.54
N ASP A 516 21.70 43.76 14.52
CA ASP A 516 23.10 44.21 14.65
C ASP A 516 24.00 43.10 15.23
N LYS A 517 23.41 42.09 15.89
CA LYS A 517 24.09 40.92 16.45
C LYS A 517 23.57 39.63 15.78
N PRO A 518 24.40 38.58 15.67
CA PRO A 518 23.92 37.27 15.25
C PRO A 518 22.81 36.75 16.17
N LEU A 519 21.82 36.07 15.59
CA LEU A 519 20.73 35.45 16.34
C LEU A 519 21.23 34.22 17.11
N LYS A 520 20.57 33.88 18.24
CA LYS A 520 20.88 32.66 19.02
C LYS A 520 20.77 31.38 18.19
N TYR A 521 19.81 31.34 17.26
CA TYR A 521 19.60 30.24 16.34
C TYR A 521 20.16 30.61 14.97
N GLU A 522 21.33 30.05 14.60
CA GLU A 522 22.01 30.36 13.33
C GLU A 522 21.17 30.08 12.08
N ASN A 523 20.27 29.09 12.16
CA ASN A 523 19.40 28.73 11.05
C ASN A 523 18.11 29.54 11.00
N LEU A 524 17.80 30.39 11.98
CA LEU A 524 16.64 31.30 11.95
C LEU A 524 16.95 32.51 11.08
N GLY A 525 16.01 32.92 10.24
CA GLY A 525 16.23 34.09 9.41
C GLY A 525 14.97 34.82 8.96
N ILE A 526 15.24 35.99 8.39
CA ILE A 526 14.26 36.92 7.83
C ILE A 526 14.37 36.88 6.32
N PHE A 527 13.33 36.40 5.67
CA PHE A 527 13.35 36.11 4.24
C PHE A 527 12.33 36.98 3.49
N LEU A 528 12.79 37.71 2.48
CA LEU A 528 11.96 38.57 1.62
C LEU A 528 12.36 38.43 0.16
N LYS A 529 11.46 38.80 -0.75
CA LYS A 529 11.84 39.06 -2.15
C LYS A 529 12.73 40.31 -2.20
N PRO A 530 13.79 40.36 -3.03
CA PRO A 530 14.70 41.50 -3.09
C PRO A 530 13.99 42.84 -3.35
N GLN A 531 13.01 42.84 -4.27
CA GLN A 531 12.20 44.01 -4.58
C GLN A 531 11.37 44.52 -3.38
N GLU A 532 10.90 43.61 -2.53
CA GLU A 532 10.12 43.96 -1.33
C GLU A 532 11.02 44.58 -0.26
N PHE A 533 12.24 44.07 -0.11
CA PHE A 533 13.24 44.65 0.78
C PHE A 533 13.64 46.06 0.33
N GLU A 534 13.90 46.29 -0.96
CA GLU A 534 14.22 47.62 -1.48
C GLU A 534 13.07 48.62 -1.26
N ARG A 535 11.82 48.19 -1.47
CA ARG A 535 10.63 49.01 -1.16
C ARG A 535 10.54 49.36 0.32
N LEU A 536 10.84 48.40 1.21
CA LEU A 536 10.84 48.66 2.65
C LEU A 536 11.92 49.67 3.02
N LYS A 537 13.13 49.53 2.46
CA LYS A 537 14.29 50.38 2.75
C LYS A 537 14.10 51.84 2.29
N GLN A 538 13.30 52.05 1.23
CA GLN A 538 12.93 53.39 0.76
C GLN A 538 12.04 54.16 1.75
N ASP A 539 11.30 53.46 2.62
CA ASP A 539 10.54 54.06 3.70
C ASP A 539 11.26 53.85 5.03
N SER A 540 12.15 54.79 5.39
CA SER A 540 12.95 54.71 6.61
C SER A 540 12.10 54.53 7.87
N LYS A 541 10.95 55.20 7.96
CA LYS A 541 10.07 55.10 9.13
C LYS A 541 9.44 53.72 9.24
N LEU A 542 8.95 53.16 8.13
CA LEU A 542 8.37 51.82 8.11
C LEU A 542 9.44 50.75 8.37
N PHE A 543 10.63 50.92 7.79
CA PHE A 543 11.78 50.05 8.03
C PHE A 543 12.19 50.03 9.50
N ASP A 544 12.31 51.19 10.15
CA ASP A 544 12.67 51.28 11.58
C ASP A 544 11.62 50.62 12.49
N VAL A 545 10.33 50.80 12.17
CA VAL A 545 9.24 50.14 12.91
C VAL A 545 9.31 48.62 12.73
N ALA A 546 9.51 48.15 11.49
CA ALA A 546 9.66 46.73 11.20
C ALA A 546 10.90 46.13 11.89
N LYS A 547 12.04 46.82 11.86
CA LYS A 547 13.27 46.43 12.55
C LYS A 547 13.03 46.28 14.05
N ARG A 548 12.39 47.27 14.69
CA ARG A 548 12.06 47.21 16.12
C ARG A 548 11.10 46.06 16.45
N TYR A 549 10.04 45.88 15.64
CA TYR A 549 9.09 44.78 15.82
C TYR A 549 9.80 43.42 15.76
N LEU A 550 10.66 43.22 14.76
CA LEU A 550 11.41 41.97 14.58
C LEU A 550 12.40 41.71 15.73
N ASN A 551 13.09 42.74 16.24
CA ASN A 551 13.97 42.59 17.41
C ASN A 551 13.19 42.08 18.63
N ASN A 552 12.08 42.74 18.97
CA ASN A 552 11.24 42.35 20.10
C ASN A 552 10.57 40.97 19.87
N PHE A 553 10.18 40.67 18.63
CA PHE A 553 9.61 39.37 18.27
C PHE A 553 10.59 38.23 18.52
N ILE A 554 11.86 38.39 18.12
CA ILE A 554 12.88 37.35 18.29
C ILE A 554 13.23 37.16 19.75
N GLU A 555 13.39 38.24 20.53
CA GLU A 555 13.60 38.15 21.98
C GLU A 555 12.47 37.37 22.67
N ALA A 556 11.21 37.74 22.38
CA ALA A 556 10.05 37.04 22.94
C ALA A 556 9.94 35.58 22.45
N LEU A 557 10.34 35.29 21.22
CA LEU A 557 10.41 33.92 20.69
C LEU A 557 11.44 33.09 21.46
N GLU A 558 12.62 33.63 21.71
CA GLU A 558 13.69 32.95 22.45
C GLU A 558 13.28 32.63 23.89
N GLU A 559 12.70 33.60 24.60
CA GLU A 559 12.16 33.40 25.95
C GLU A 559 11.09 32.31 25.96
N ARG A 560 10.15 32.37 25.00
CA ARG A 560 9.05 31.42 24.91
C ARG A 560 9.54 30.00 24.59
N ILE A 561 10.56 29.87 23.76
CA ILE A 561 11.19 28.58 23.49
C ILE A 561 11.78 27.98 24.77
N ASP A 562 12.49 28.79 25.56
CA ASP A 562 13.11 28.31 26.80
C ASP A 562 12.04 27.91 27.83
N LEU A 563 10.91 28.63 27.90
CA LEU A 563 9.74 28.22 28.68
C LEU A 563 9.13 26.90 28.22
N GLU A 564 8.96 26.68 26.91
CA GLU A 564 8.42 25.42 26.40
C GLU A 564 9.36 24.24 26.63
N LYS A 565 10.68 24.43 26.49
CA LYS A 565 11.70 23.40 26.79
C LYS A 565 11.63 22.94 28.23
N ALA A 566 11.44 23.86 29.18
CA ALA A 566 11.37 23.54 30.61
C ALA A 566 10.19 22.62 30.96
N LYS A 567 9.15 22.55 30.12
CA LYS A 567 7.98 21.68 30.31
C LYS A 567 8.22 20.23 29.85
N LEU A 568 9.25 19.98 29.03
CA LEU A 568 9.43 18.71 28.35
C LEU A 568 10.02 17.66 29.29
N PHE A 569 9.48 16.44 29.21
CA PHE A 569 10.03 15.31 29.94
C PHE A 569 11.38 14.88 29.37
N LYS A 570 12.24 14.37 30.24
CA LYS A 570 13.52 13.75 29.91
C LYS A 570 13.37 12.23 29.94
N GLU A 571 14.34 11.52 29.38
CA GLU A 571 14.36 10.06 29.39
C GLU A 571 14.31 9.48 30.81
N LYS A 572 14.94 10.14 31.79
CA LYS A 572 14.86 9.76 33.21
C LYS A 572 13.43 9.82 33.77
N ASP A 573 12.61 10.77 33.32
CA ASP A 573 11.21 10.88 33.77
C ASP A 573 10.39 9.71 33.23
N VAL A 574 10.66 9.27 32.01
CA VAL A 574 10.05 8.07 31.41
C VAL A 574 10.45 6.81 32.21
N LEU A 575 11.74 6.66 32.55
CA LEU A 575 12.22 5.54 33.35
C LEU A 575 11.59 5.52 34.75
N ASN A 576 11.50 6.67 35.42
CA ASN A 576 10.85 6.79 36.74
C ASN A 576 9.37 6.40 36.67
N TYR A 577 8.66 6.87 35.65
CA TYR A 577 7.25 6.48 35.45
C TYR A 577 7.08 4.97 35.21
N LEU A 578 7.95 4.36 34.40
CA LEU A 578 7.96 2.91 34.19
C LEU A 578 8.37 2.15 35.47
N LYS A 579 9.20 2.75 36.32
CA LYS A 579 9.60 2.15 37.61
C LYS A 579 8.39 1.95 38.52
N GLU A 580 7.54 2.97 38.59
CA GLU A 580 6.30 3.01 39.38
C GLU A 580 5.18 2.19 38.72
N ASN A 581 5.09 2.19 37.38
CA ASN A 581 4.07 1.48 36.63
C ASN A 581 4.55 0.08 36.18
N LYS A 582 4.46 -0.90 37.09
CA LYS A 582 4.94 -2.28 36.86
C LYS A 582 4.31 -2.94 35.63
N GLU A 583 3.01 -2.80 35.42
CA GLU A 583 2.30 -3.42 34.30
C GLU A 583 2.84 -2.90 32.95
N LEU A 584 2.95 -1.57 32.82
CA LEU A 584 3.43 -0.95 31.60
C LEU A 584 4.90 -1.29 31.30
N ARG A 585 5.73 -1.36 32.35
CA ARG A 585 7.12 -1.81 32.24
C ARG A 585 7.23 -3.24 31.72
N VAL A 586 6.47 -4.18 32.28
CA VAL A 586 6.45 -5.59 31.81
C VAL A 586 5.98 -5.65 30.36
N LYS A 587 4.92 -4.91 30.01
CA LYS A 587 4.45 -4.81 28.63
C LYS A 587 5.55 -4.34 27.67
N LEU A 588 6.26 -3.25 28.03
CA LEU A 588 7.36 -2.74 27.22
C LEU A 588 8.50 -3.76 27.09
N LYS A 589 8.88 -4.43 28.19
CA LYS A 589 9.94 -5.44 28.18
C LYS A 589 9.61 -6.59 27.22
N ASN A 590 8.39 -7.13 27.30
CA ASN A 590 7.94 -8.21 26.42
C ASN A 590 8.00 -7.82 24.94
N ILE A 591 7.61 -6.58 24.61
CA ILE A 591 7.70 -6.08 23.23
C ILE A 591 9.16 -5.96 22.79
N LEU A 592 10.02 -5.32 23.59
CA LEU A 592 11.43 -5.10 23.23
C LEU A 592 12.24 -6.40 23.13
N ASP A 593 11.93 -7.40 23.96
CA ASP A 593 12.57 -8.71 23.90
C ASP A 593 12.33 -9.43 22.58
N LYS A 594 11.18 -9.19 21.94
CA LYS A 594 10.88 -9.67 20.60
C LYS A 594 11.51 -8.78 19.53
N GLU A 595 11.36 -7.47 19.65
CA GLU A 595 11.68 -6.51 18.59
C GLU A 595 13.16 -6.18 18.41
N LEU A 596 13.99 -6.46 19.43
CA LEU A 596 15.43 -6.17 19.39
C LEU A 596 16.30 -7.40 19.10
N VAL A 597 15.72 -8.59 18.91
CA VAL A 597 16.49 -9.84 18.67
C VAL A 597 17.46 -9.70 17.50
N HIS A 598 16.95 -9.24 16.35
CA HIS A 598 17.75 -9.21 15.12
C HIS A 598 18.89 -8.18 15.21
N ILE A 599 18.65 -6.97 15.71
CA ILE A 599 19.73 -5.98 15.88
C ILE A 599 20.75 -6.42 16.93
N LYS A 600 20.35 -7.06 18.03
CA LYS A 600 21.30 -7.59 19.03
C LYS A 600 22.25 -8.62 18.42
N GLN A 601 21.81 -9.39 17.43
CA GLN A 601 22.64 -10.36 16.73
C GLN A 601 23.61 -9.71 15.74
N HIS A 602 23.18 -8.67 15.02
CA HIS A 602 23.95 -8.11 13.90
C HIS A 602 24.76 -6.86 14.26
N ARG A 603 24.26 -6.04 15.20
CA ARG A 603 24.86 -4.78 15.67
C ARG A 603 24.68 -4.63 17.19
N PRO A 604 25.24 -5.55 18.00
CA PRO A 604 25.19 -5.43 19.46
C PRO A 604 25.86 -4.15 19.97
N ASP A 605 26.82 -3.60 19.22
CA ASP A 605 27.49 -2.33 19.49
C ASP A 605 26.50 -1.16 19.55
N ILE A 606 25.56 -1.07 18.61
CA ILE A 606 24.51 -0.04 18.64
C ILE A 606 23.64 -0.20 19.89
N VAL A 607 23.18 -1.41 20.19
CA VAL A 607 22.30 -1.65 21.34
C VAL A 607 23.01 -1.37 22.67
N ALA A 608 24.29 -1.72 22.78
CA ALA A 608 25.11 -1.44 23.95
C ALA A 608 25.30 0.08 24.17
N SER A 609 25.32 0.87 23.08
CA SER A 609 25.43 2.32 23.14
C SER A 609 24.17 3.03 23.68
N TRP A 610 23.01 2.36 23.69
CA TRP A 610 21.73 2.92 24.12
C TRP A 610 21.62 3.01 25.64
N LYS A 611 22.18 4.09 26.19
CA LYS A 611 22.24 4.36 27.63
C LYS A 611 20.92 4.09 28.36
N TYR A 612 19.81 4.64 27.88
CA TYR A 612 18.55 4.59 28.62
C TYR A 612 17.87 3.23 28.49
N TYR A 613 18.08 2.54 27.37
CA TYR A 613 17.71 1.13 27.26
C TYR A 613 18.48 0.25 28.25
N GLN A 614 19.78 0.49 28.46
CA GLN A 614 20.55 -0.26 29.46
C GLN A 614 20.04 0.00 30.90
N GLU A 615 19.71 1.26 31.23
CA GLU A 615 19.08 1.61 32.52
C GLU A 615 17.71 0.91 32.68
N PHE A 616 16.92 0.84 31.62
CA PHE A 616 15.65 0.11 31.60
C PHE A 616 15.82 -1.40 31.84
N GLU A 617 16.76 -2.04 31.15
CA GLU A 617 17.05 -3.48 31.31
C GLU A 617 17.52 -3.80 32.74
N GLN A 618 18.37 -2.94 33.32
CA GLN A 618 18.82 -3.09 34.71
C GLN A 618 17.65 -3.00 35.68
N MET A 619 16.78 -2.00 35.53
CA MET A 619 15.56 -1.86 36.32
C MET A 619 14.64 -3.10 36.21
N CYS A 620 14.55 -3.73 35.03
CA CYS A 620 13.77 -4.95 34.85
C CYS A 620 14.37 -6.17 35.58
N LYS A 621 15.71 -6.27 35.67
CA LYS A 621 16.39 -7.37 36.38
C LYS A 621 16.19 -7.32 37.89
N GLU A 622 16.21 -6.12 38.49
CA GLU A 622 16.07 -5.91 39.94
C GLU A 622 14.73 -6.40 40.52
N LEU A 623 13.69 -6.58 39.68
CA LEU A 623 12.43 -7.19 40.11
C LEU A 623 12.42 -8.72 40.06
N ASN A 624 13.12 -9.33 39.11
CA ASN A 624 13.12 -10.79 38.95
C ASN A 624 13.94 -11.49 40.03
N GLY A 625 14.82 -10.78 40.74
CA GLY A 625 15.57 -11.27 41.89
C GLY A 625 14.88 -11.08 43.25
N ASN A 626 13.66 -10.52 43.28
CA ASN A 626 12.88 -10.26 44.51
C ASN A 626 11.58 -11.10 44.56
N ILE A 627 11.56 -12.25 43.88
CA ILE A 627 10.50 -13.27 43.97
C ILE A 627 11.11 -14.56 44.50
#